data_AF-A0A090X2L7-F1
#
_entry.id   AF-A0A090X2L7-F1
#
_cell.length_a   1.000
_cell.length_b   1.000
_cell.length_c   1.000
_cell.angle_alpha   90.00
_cell.angle_beta   90.00
_cell.angle_gamma   90.00
#
_symmetry.space_group_name_H-M   'P 1'
#
loop_
_entity.id
_entity.type
_entity.pdbx_description
1 polymer ?
#
loop_
_entity_poly.entity_id
_entity_poly.type
_entity_poly.pdbx_seq_one_letter_code
_entity_poly.pdbx_strand_id
1 'polypeptide(L)'
;MYSWYIVDLDSFVERLCENKDKPTLNCDGKCYLSKMIAEGSSDKDASLPLINWEEQIYYLEEISFAILTTVDQEHNCFFFYQYTITDSNIDGIFHPPRFS
;
A
#
# COMPACT_ATOMS: atom_id res chain seq x y z
N MET A 1 13.64 5.29 4.41
CA MET A 1 13.24 6.63 3.90
C MET A 1 12.69 6.55 2.48
N TYR A 2 13.42 5.94 1.53
CA TYR A 2 12.87 5.57 0.22
C TYR A 2 11.70 4.58 0.33
N SER A 3 11.73 3.64 1.27
CA SER A 3 10.60 2.75 1.55
C SER A 3 9.33 3.50 1.98
N TRP A 4 9.45 4.57 2.77
CA TRP A 4 8.30 5.38 3.19
C TRP A 4 7.67 6.10 1.99
N TYR A 5 8.49 6.65 1.09
CA TYR A 5 8.02 7.26 -0.16
C TYR A 5 7.18 6.30 -1.03
N ILE A 6 7.50 5.00 -1.01
CA ILE A 6 6.81 3.97 -1.80
C ILE A 6 5.56 3.45 -1.07
N VAL A 7 5.63 3.26 0.25
CA VAL A 7 4.56 2.64 1.05
C VAL A 7 3.44 3.64 1.37
N ASP A 8 3.79 4.90 1.65
CA ASP A 8 2.83 5.94 2.04
C ASP A 8 3.27 7.29 1.48
N LEU A 9 3.02 7.48 0.18
CA LEU A 9 3.38 8.68 -0.56
C LEU A 9 2.70 9.93 0.00
N ASP A 10 1.42 9.82 0.40
CA ASP A 10 0.63 10.96 0.87
C ASP A 10 1.22 11.55 2.16
N SER A 11 1.47 10.70 3.17
CA SER A 11 2.12 11.11 4.42
C SER A 11 3.55 11.61 4.18
N PHE A 12 4.27 10.99 3.25
CA PHE A 12 5.61 11.43 2.85
C PHE A 12 5.58 12.85 2.27
N VAL A 13 4.70 13.12 1.30
CA VAL A 13 4.54 14.44 0.69
C VAL A 13 4.06 15.46 1.71
N GLU A 14 3.09 15.09 2.54
CA GLU A 14 2.55 15.94 3.60
C GLU A 14 3.64 16.36 4.60
N ARG A 15 4.62 15.52 4.90
CA ARG A 15 5.65 15.84 5.89
C ARG A 15 6.91 16.44 5.28
N LEU A 16 7.31 16.01 4.07
CA LEU A 16 8.65 16.26 3.54
C LEU A 16 8.69 17.08 2.25
N CYS A 17 7.58 17.28 1.52
CA CYS A 17 7.63 18.14 0.33
C CYS A 17 7.84 19.61 0.72
N GLU A 18 8.83 20.24 0.11
CA GLU A 18 9.20 21.64 0.36
C GLU A 18 8.39 22.65 -0.47
N ASN A 19 7.79 22.21 -1.60
CA ASN A 19 7.06 23.07 -2.54
C ASN A 19 5.54 22.80 -2.53
N LYS A 20 4.94 22.63 -1.35
CA LYS A 20 3.49 22.36 -1.21
C LYS A 20 2.63 23.49 -1.77
N ASP A 21 3.09 24.74 -1.64
CA ASP A 21 2.37 25.93 -2.12
C ASP A 21 2.51 26.16 -3.63
N LYS A 22 3.34 25.34 -4.31
CA LYS A 22 3.65 25.48 -5.74
C LYS A 22 3.41 24.15 -6.48
N PRO A 23 2.14 23.72 -6.62
CA PRO A 23 1.80 22.43 -7.22
C PRO A 23 2.27 22.30 -8.68
N THR A 24 2.42 23.42 -9.40
CA THR A 24 2.93 23.44 -10.78
C THR A 24 4.40 23.01 -10.92
N LEU A 25 5.14 22.91 -9.82
CA LEU A 25 6.53 22.43 -9.81
C LEU A 25 6.64 20.90 -9.67
N ASN A 26 5.52 20.20 -9.48
CA ASN A 26 5.43 18.74 -9.41
C ASN A 26 6.46 18.13 -8.44
N CYS A 27 6.59 18.73 -7.24
CA CYS A 27 7.48 18.26 -6.18
C CYS A 27 7.17 16.81 -5.81
N ASP A 28 5.95 16.54 -5.36
CA ASP A 28 5.46 15.22 -4.95
C ASP A 28 6.49 14.43 -4.11
N GLY A 29 7.23 15.09 -3.22
CA GLY A 29 8.31 14.49 -2.42
C GLY A 29 9.65 14.23 -3.13
N LYS A 30 9.72 14.34 -4.46
CA LYS A 30 10.92 14.08 -5.30
C LYS A 30 12.11 14.98 -4.94
N CYS A 31 11.88 16.27 -4.69
CA CYS A 31 12.97 17.21 -4.37
C CYS A 31 13.74 16.78 -3.11
N TYR A 32 13.00 16.38 -2.08
CA TYR A 32 13.57 15.90 -0.84
C TYR A 32 14.24 14.53 -1.02
N LEU A 33 13.60 13.64 -1.78
CA LEU A 33 14.16 12.33 -2.10
C LEU A 33 15.50 12.43 -2.83
N SER A 34 15.62 13.33 -3.81
CA SER A 34 16.88 13.58 -4.52
C SER A 34 18.00 14.06 -3.60
N LYS A 35 17.69 14.94 -2.63
CA LYS A 35 18.68 15.38 -1.63
C LYS A 35 19.19 14.23 -0.78
N MET A 36 18.29 13.39 -0.28
CA MET A 36 18.65 12.22 0.54
C MET A 36 19.53 11.22 -0.22
N ILE A 37 19.25 10.98 -1.50
CA ILE A 37 20.07 10.11 -2.35
C ILE A 37 21.47 10.72 -2.57
N ALA A 38 21.55 12.03 -2.80
CA ALA A 38 22.83 12.73 -2.99
C ALA A 38 23.68 12.77 -1.71
N GLU A 39 23.07 12.89 -0.53
CA GLU A 39 23.78 12.86 0.75
C GLU A 39 24.34 11.46 1.09
N GLY A 40 23.65 10.40 0.66
CA GLY A 40 24.06 9.02 0.91
C GLY A 40 25.06 8.44 -0.11
N SER A 41 25.27 9.09 -1.25
CA SER A 41 26.19 8.64 -2.30
C SER A 41 27.50 9.44 -2.25
N SER A 42 28.59 8.83 -1.75
CA SER A 42 29.93 9.41 -1.81
C SER A 42 30.53 9.39 -3.23
N ASP A 43 29.95 8.59 -4.12
CA ASP A 43 30.41 8.40 -5.49
C ASP A 43 29.37 8.84 -6.51
N LYS A 44 29.86 9.32 -7.65
CA LYS A 44 29.11 10.00 -8.73
C LYS A 44 28.09 9.10 -9.46
N ASP A 45 27.92 7.86 -9.04
CA ASP A 45 26.90 6.95 -9.54
C ASP A 45 25.69 7.00 -8.60
N ALA A 46 24.81 7.97 -8.87
CA ALA A 46 23.53 8.11 -8.19
C ALA A 46 22.56 7.00 -8.64
N SER A 47 22.90 5.75 -8.33
CA SER A 47 21.97 4.64 -8.47
C SER A 47 20.86 4.80 -7.43
N LEU A 48 19.61 4.51 -7.82
CA LEU A 48 18.49 4.49 -6.88
C LEU A 48 18.83 3.54 -5.71
N PRO A 49 18.61 3.95 -4.46
CA PRO A 49 18.89 3.09 -3.32
C PRO A 49 18.06 1.81 -3.46
N LEU A 50 18.75 0.67 -3.62
CA LEU A 50 18.11 -0.64 -3.64
C LEU A 50 17.43 -0.85 -2.29
N ILE A 51 16.13 -1.12 -2.32
CA ILE A 51 15.39 -1.49 -1.11
C ILE A 51 15.80 -2.91 -0.77
N ASN A 52 16.65 -3.06 0.25
CA ASN A 52 16.90 -4.36 0.83
C ASN A 52 15.70 -4.72 1.73
N TRP A 53 14.73 -5.45 1.18
CA TRP A 53 13.50 -5.84 1.89
C TRP A 53 13.77 -6.67 3.15
N GLU A 54 14.90 -7.41 3.18
CA GLU A 54 15.31 -8.26 4.30
C GLU A 54 15.61 -7.46 5.59
N GLU A 55 15.94 -6.17 5.45
CA GLU A 55 16.27 -5.27 6.57
C GLU A 55 15.09 -4.39 7.01
N GLN A 56 13.94 -4.47 6.32
CA GLN A 56 12.79 -3.65 6.63
C GLN A 56 11.88 -4.37 7.64
N ILE A 57 11.97 -3.96 8.91
CA ILE A 57 11.05 -4.44 9.95
C ILE A 57 9.71 -3.70 9.78
N TYR A 58 8.72 -4.39 9.22
CA TYR A 58 7.33 -3.95 9.23
C TYR A 58 6.61 -4.60 10.40
N TYR A 59 5.96 -3.79 11.24
CA TYR A 59 5.06 -4.29 12.26
C TYR A 59 3.68 -4.50 11.63
N LEU A 60 3.30 -5.76 11.45
CA LEU A 60 1.93 -6.12 11.09
C LEU A 60 1.19 -6.42 12.39
N GLU A 61 0.25 -5.54 12.76
CA GLU A 61 -0.64 -5.82 13.88
C GLU A 61 -1.64 -6.90 13.43
N GLU A 62 -1.76 -8.00 14.19
CA GLU A 62 -2.80 -8.99 13.93
C GLU A 62 -4.17 -8.36 14.22
N ILE A 63 -4.84 -7.91 13.17
CA ILE A 63 -6.21 -7.40 13.29
C ILE A 63 -7.13 -8.59 13.47
N SER A 64 -7.49 -8.89 14.71
CA SER A 64 -8.59 -9.81 15.02
C SER A 64 -9.90 -9.04 15.10
N PHE A 65 -10.88 -9.46 14.30
CA PHE A 65 -12.26 -9.00 14.42
C PHE A 65 -13.17 -10.17 14.74
N ALA A 66 -14.11 -9.97 15.66
CA ALA A 66 -15.16 -10.95 15.89
C ALA A 66 -16.15 -10.90 14.72
N ILE A 67 -16.35 -12.03 14.04
CA ILE A 67 -17.47 -12.18 13.11
C ILE A 67 -18.74 -12.23 13.97
N LEU A 68 -19.46 -11.12 14.05
CA LEU A 68 -20.76 -11.07 14.69
C LEU A 68 -21.79 -11.71 13.74
N THR A 69 -22.08 -13.00 13.93
CA THR A 69 -23.26 -13.61 13.33
C THR A 69 -24.48 -13.22 14.17
N THR A 70 -25.18 -12.17 13.78
CA THR A 70 -26.51 -11.91 14.32
C THR A 70 -27.45 -12.96 13.75
N VAL A 71 -27.93 -13.87 14.60
CA VAL A 71 -29.12 -14.67 14.28
C VAL A 71 -30.31 -13.73 14.36
N ASP A 72 -30.75 -13.22 13.22
CA ASP A 72 -32.00 -12.47 13.14
C ASP A 72 -33.15 -13.44 13.42
N GLN A 73 -34.03 -13.09 14.36
CA GLN A 73 -35.28 -13.80 14.56
C GLN A 73 -36.21 -13.36 13.42
N GLU A 74 -36.33 -14.25 12.43
CA GLU A 74 -37.20 -14.19 11.25
C GLU A 74 -38.11 -12.96 11.17
N HIS A 75 -37.61 -11.90 10.54
CA HIS A 75 -38.47 -11.03 9.76
C HIS A 75 -38.19 -11.30 8.29
N ASN A 76 -39.15 -11.98 7.66
CA ASN A 76 -39.28 -12.21 6.23
C ASN A 76 -38.71 -11.05 5.40
N CYS A 77 -37.48 -11.20 4.91
CA CYS A 77 -36.89 -10.29 3.94
C CYS A 77 -35.89 -11.04 3.05
N PHE A 78 -36.31 -11.21 1.79
CA PHE A 78 -35.56 -11.23 0.53
C PHE A 78 -34.25 -12.02 0.42
N PHE A 79 -34.23 -12.91 -0.58
CA PHE A 79 -33.06 -13.62 -1.08
C PHE A 79 -31.88 -12.67 -1.34
N PHE A 80 -30.78 -12.89 -0.61
CA PHE A 80 -29.45 -12.51 -1.04
C PHE A 80 -28.55 -13.73 -0.96
N TYR A 81 -27.75 -13.96 -2.00
CA TYR A 81 -26.71 -14.99 -1.97
C TYR A 81 -25.65 -14.56 -0.95
N GLN A 82 -25.70 -15.14 0.24
CA GLN A 82 -24.75 -14.88 1.31
C GLN A 82 -23.50 -15.74 1.05
N TYR A 83 -22.57 -15.22 0.28
CA TYR A 83 -21.25 -15.82 0.10
C TYR A 83 -20.28 -15.24 1.12
N THR A 84 -19.99 -15.98 2.18
CA THR A 84 -18.88 -15.68 3.07
C THR A 84 -17.60 -16.24 2.46
N ILE A 85 -16.84 -15.40 1.75
CA ILE A 85 -15.48 -15.75 1.34
C ILE A 85 -14.59 -15.64 2.58
N THR A 86 -14.31 -16.77 3.21
CA THR A 86 -13.26 -16.89 4.23
C THR A 86 -12.05 -17.61 3.66
N ASP A 87 -11.63 -17.24 2.45
CA ASP A 87 -10.39 -17.74 1.89
C ASP A 87 -9.56 -16.61 1.30
N SER A 88 -8.56 -16.22 2.07
CA SER A 88 -7.41 -15.45 1.65
C SER A 88 -6.56 -16.30 0.70
N ASN A 89 -6.98 -16.42 -0.56
CA ASN A 89 -6.17 -16.75 -1.74
C ASN A 89 -7.11 -16.91 -2.97
N ILE A 90 -7.47 -15.79 -3.62
CA ILE A 90 -8.27 -15.80 -4.86
C ILE A 90 -7.38 -15.58 -6.10
N ASP A 91 -6.11 -16.02 -6.04
CA ASP A 91 -5.19 -15.92 -7.18
C ASP A 91 -5.57 -16.86 -8.36
N GLY A 92 -6.61 -17.68 -8.20
CA GLY A 92 -6.98 -18.70 -9.19
C GLY A 92 -8.28 -18.49 -9.97
N ILE A 93 -9.12 -17.50 -9.63
CA ILE A 93 -10.52 -17.49 -10.10
C ILE A 93 -10.90 -16.16 -10.76
N PHE A 94 -10.11 -15.69 -11.73
CA PHE A 94 -10.66 -14.80 -12.77
C PHE A 94 -9.80 -14.81 -14.04
N HIS A 95 -9.75 -15.97 -14.71
CA HIS A 95 -9.32 -16.01 -16.10
C HIS A 95 -10.42 -16.64 -16.96
N PRO A 96 -10.63 -16.16 -18.20
CA PRO A 96 -11.60 -16.78 -19.11
C PRO A 96 -11.22 -18.24 -19.40
N PRO A 97 -12.19 -19.11 -19.74
CA PRO A 97 -11.91 -20.49 -20.09
C PRO A 97 -10.97 -20.57 -21.29
N ARG A 98 -9.94 -21.41 -21.18
CA ARG A 98 -9.03 -21.70 -22.28
C ARG A 98 -9.73 -22.64 -23.25
N PHE A 99 -10.12 -22.13 -24.42
CA PHE A 99 -10.63 -22.94 -25.51
C PHE A 99 -9.50 -23.80 -26.10
N SER A 100 -9.78 -25.10 -26.31
CA SER A 100 -8.93 -25.99 -27.12
C SER A 100 -9.18 -25.77 -28.60
#